data_AF-A0A9E6CTF4-F1
#
_entry.id   AF-A0A9E6CTF4-F1
#
_cell.length_a   1.000
_cell.length_b   1.000
_cell.length_c   1.000
_cell.angle_alpha   90.00
_cell.angle_beta   90.00
_cell.angle_gamma   90.00
#
_symmetry.space_group_name_H-M   'P 1'
#
loop_
_entity.id
_entity.type
_entity.pdbx_description
1 polymer ?
#
loop_
_entity_poly.entity_id
_entity_poly.type
_entity_poly.pdbx_seq_one_letter_code
_entity_poly.pdbx_strand_id
1 'polypeptide(L)'
;MVRLSNPAARVLENPRWVTSLFSRTDYAWVWLIIRVYVGWNWLEAGWHKMTGDGWMDGGTSLQGFWQRAVAVPEAGRPAISYDWYREFLVFLLNHDTYVWFAKLVAVGEFMVGLGLLLGMLTGIAAFFGVLMNWNFMLAGTASTNPVLGILGLGLMVAWKIAGWWGLDRVAMPLVGAPWQRGPVFGGDSGSAPELDPSYSWAHLAEQWARVLIGVGVALYALIDLTGAVQIVVLLAAGVLVAVTGLNRFPLIRGRR
;
A
#
# COMPACT_ATOMS: atom_id res chain seq x y z
N MET A 1 24.24 10.28 43.91
CA MET A 1 23.33 9.76 42.88
C MET A 1 23.88 10.13 41.51
N VAL A 2 24.53 9.20 40.83
CA VAL A 2 25.11 9.42 39.49
C VAL A 2 24.02 9.09 38.47
N ARG A 3 23.60 10.09 37.70
CA ARG A 3 22.66 9.91 36.59
C ARG A 3 23.43 9.23 35.45
N LEU A 4 23.26 7.92 35.30
CA LEU A 4 23.82 7.18 34.17
C LEU A 4 23.15 7.69 32.89
N SER A 5 23.84 8.54 32.12
CA SER A 5 23.46 8.88 30.75
C SER A 5 23.67 7.64 29.89
N ASN A 6 22.58 7.00 29.46
CA ASN A 6 22.60 5.84 28.57
C ASN A 6 23.29 6.20 27.24
N PRO A 7 24.48 5.65 26.90
CA PRO A 7 25.21 6.01 25.69
C PRO A 7 24.61 5.45 24.39
N ALA A 8 23.53 4.66 24.47
CA ALA A 8 23.06 3.82 23.36
C ALA A 8 21.83 4.34 22.59
N ALA A 9 21.39 5.59 22.79
CA ALA A 9 20.28 6.18 22.03
C ALA A 9 20.74 7.39 21.20
N ARG A 10 21.74 7.20 20.32
CA ARG A 10 22.02 8.21 19.29
C ARG A 10 20.94 8.10 18.21
N VAL A 11 19.95 9.00 18.26
CA VAL A 11 19.04 9.20 17.13
C VAL A 11 19.88 9.77 15.99
N LEU A 12 20.06 8.98 14.92
CA LEU A 12 20.76 9.43 13.73
C LEU A 12 19.86 10.46 13.01
N GLU A 13 20.35 11.68 12.87
CA GLU A 13 19.63 12.71 12.11
C GLU A 13 19.63 12.39 10.62
N ASN A 14 18.49 12.60 9.97
CA ASN A 14 18.39 12.46 8.53
C ASN A 14 19.18 13.57 7.82
N PRO A 15 19.92 13.25 6.74
CA PRO A 15 20.62 14.26 5.98
C PRO A 15 19.63 15.27 5.37
N ARG A 16 20.02 16.55 5.34
CA ARG A 16 19.14 17.68 4.97
C ARG A 16 18.49 17.57 3.58
N TRP A 17 19.14 16.85 2.66
CA TRP A 17 18.59 16.64 1.31
C TRP A 17 17.43 15.64 1.30
N VAL A 18 17.46 14.60 2.15
CA VAL A 18 16.34 13.63 2.29
C VAL A 18 15.15 14.31 2.92
N THR A 19 15.35 15.05 4.02
CA THR A 19 14.25 15.77 4.65
C THR A 19 13.65 16.83 3.73
N SER A 20 14.48 17.48 2.91
CA SER A 20 14.00 18.43 1.91
C SER A 20 13.19 17.75 0.80
N LEU A 21 13.70 16.65 0.24
CA LEU A 21 13.06 15.95 -0.88
C LEU A 21 11.72 15.30 -0.51
N PHE A 22 11.50 14.89 0.73
CA PHE A 22 10.28 14.16 1.14
C PHE A 22 9.32 14.97 2.03
N SER A 23 9.76 16.11 2.58
CA SER A 23 8.97 16.87 3.55
C SER A 23 8.78 18.35 3.20
N ARG A 24 9.54 18.92 2.25
CA ARG A 24 9.37 20.32 1.83
C ARG A 24 8.55 20.43 0.55
N THR A 25 7.56 21.30 0.56
CA THR A 25 6.68 21.59 -0.60
C THR A 25 7.42 22.22 -1.77
N ASP A 26 8.58 22.85 -1.52
CA ASP A 26 9.48 23.40 -2.55
C ASP A 26 9.95 22.34 -3.56
N TYR A 27 10.00 21.07 -3.17
CA TYR A 27 10.39 19.94 -4.02
C TYR A 27 9.21 19.16 -4.58
N ALA A 28 7.97 19.59 -4.33
CA ALA A 28 6.78 18.87 -4.78
C ALA A 28 6.66 18.81 -6.31
N TRP A 29 7.28 19.74 -7.05
CA TRP A 29 7.31 19.70 -8.51
C TRP A 29 8.09 18.50 -9.06
N VAL A 30 9.11 18.00 -8.34
CA VAL A 30 9.85 16.78 -8.72
C VAL A 30 8.91 15.59 -8.70
N TRP A 31 8.13 15.48 -7.62
CA TRP A 31 7.14 14.43 -7.46
C TRP A 31 5.98 14.58 -8.43
N LEU A 32 5.60 15.82 -8.80
CA LEU A 32 4.60 16.05 -9.84
C LEU A 32 5.04 15.45 -11.18
N ILE A 33 6.29 15.67 -11.62
CA ILE A 33 6.79 15.10 -12.88
C ILE A 33 6.73 13.56 -12.84
N ILE A 34 7.23 12.97 -11.75
CA ILE A 34 7.20 11.51 -11.55
C ILE A 34 5.76 11.00 -11.55
N ARG A 35 4.86 11.69 -10.85
CA ARG A 35 3.45 11.34 -10.71
C ARG A 35 2.73 11.39 -12.06
N VAL A 36 2.99 12.41 -12.88
CA VAL A 36 2.42 12.51 -14.22
C VAL A 36 2.92 11.37 -15.10
N TYR A 37 4.21 11.08 -15.09
CA TYR A 37 4.78 9.97 -15.86
C TYR A 37 4.19 8.62 -15.44
N VAL A 38 4.22 8.29 -14.15
CA VAL A 38 3.71 7.02 -13.62
C VAL A 38 2.20 6.93 -13.83
N GLY A 39 1.48 8.01 -13.51
CA GLY A 39 0.03 8.09 -13.66
C GLY A 39 -0.42 7.92 -15.11
N TRP A 40 0.28 8.53 -16.08
CA TRP A 40 -0.01 8.36 -17.50
C TRP A 40 0.15 6.91 -17.95
N ASN A 41 1.25 6.25 -17.58
CA ASN A 41 1.48 4.85 -17.94
C ASN A 41 0.39 3.92 -17.38
N TRP A 42 -0.04 4.13 -16.13
CA TRP A 42 -1.16 3.36 -15.55
C TRP A 42 -2.50 3.67 -16.22
N LEU A 43 -2.78 4.94 -16.49
CA LEU A 43 -4.02 5.37 -17.13
C LEU A 43 -4.12 4.77 -18.54
N GLU A 44 -3.05 4.88 -19.33
CA GLU A 44 -2.97 4.34 -20.69
C GLU A 44 -3.12 2.82 -20.71
N ALA A 45 -2.42 2.11 -19.81
CA ALA A 45 -2.51 0.65 -19.70
C ALA A 45 -3.92 0.18 -19.27
N GLY A 46 -4.51 0.82 -18.26
CA GLY A 46 -5.86 0.52 -17.81
C GLY A 46 -6.91 0.85 -18.88
N TRP A 47 -6.75 1.99 -19.58
CA TRP A 47 -7.64 2.39 -20.67
C TRP A 47 -7.64 1.37 -21.80
N HIS A 48 -6.47 0.94 -22.27
CA HIS A 48 -6.35 -0.08 -23.32
C HIS A 48 -6.99 -1.41 -22.93
N LYS A 49 -6.94 -1.78 -21.65
CA LYS A 49 -7.61 -2.98 -21.11
C LYS A 49 -9.12 -2.80 -21.00
N MET A 50 -9.59 -1.59 -20.67
CA MET A 50 -11.03 -1.32 -20.56
C MET A 50 -11.73 -1.22 -21.91
N THR A 51 -11.07 -0.67 -22.92
CA THR A 51 -11.65 -0.45 -24.26
C THR A 51 -11.31 -1.55 -25.27
N GLY A 52 -10.32 -2.39 -24.97
CA GLY A 52 -9.93 -3.51 -25.81
C GLY A 52 -10.66 -4.80 -25.48
N ASP A 53 -10.42 -5.83 -26.30
CA ASP A 53 -11.01 -7.15 -26.15
C ASP A 53 -10.21 -8.06 -25.20
N GLY A 54 -10.89 -9.07 -24.66
CA GLY A 54 -10.40 -10.10 -23.75
C GLY A 54 -10.22 -9.70 -22.29
N TRP A 55 -10.47 -8.46 -21.87
CA TRP A 55 -10.35 -8.03 -20.46
C TRP A 55 -11.72 -7.83 -19.81
N MET A 56 -12.58 -6.99 -20.42
CA MET A 56 -13.91 -6.66 -19.89
C MET A 56 -14.98 -7.70 -20.28
N ASP A 57 -14.67 -8.52 -21.27
CA ASP A 57 -15.48 -9.48 -22.01
C ASP A 57 -14.99 -10.92 -21.78
N GLY A 58 -14.94 -11.33 -20.50
CA GLY A 58 -14.68 -12.72 -20.12
C GLY A 58 -13.23 -13.02 -19.69
N GLY A 59 -12.33 -12.04 -19.72
CA GLY A 59 -11.00 -12.16 -19.11
C GLY A 59 -10.04 -13.12 -19.83
N THR A 60 -10.30 -13.45 -21.10
CA THR A 60 -9.47 -14.34 -21.93
C THR A 60 -8.04 -13.82 -22.11
N SER A 61 -7.84 -12.49 -22.14
CA SER A 61 -6.51 -11.88 -22.20
C SER A 61 -5.71 -12.17 -20.93
N LEU A 62 -6.35 -12.10 -19.76
CA LEU A 62 -5.71 -12.43 -18.48
C LEU A 62 -5.49 -13.95 -18.34
N GLN A 63 -6.47 -14.75 -18.76
CA GLN A 63 -6.34 -16.21 -18.78
C GLN A 63 -5.12 -16.64 -19.60
N GLY A 64 -4.99 -16.14 -20.84
CA GLY A 64 -3.86 -16.45 -21.70
C GLY A 64 -2.54 -15.93 -21.13
N PHE A 65 -2.55 -14.78 -20.45
CA PHE A 65 -1.38 -14.28 -19.73
C PHE A 65 -0.94 -15.24 -18.61
N TRP A 66 -1.87 -15.68 -17.75
CA TRP A 66 -1.57 -16.63 -16.69
C TRP A 66 -1.11 -17.99 -17.21
N GLN A 67 -1.77 -18.53 -18.24
CA GLN A 67 -1.37 -19.80 -18.88
C GLN A 67 0.07 -19.75 -19.38
N ARG A 68 0.48 -18.64 -20.00
CA ARG A 68 1.87 -18.43 -20.41
C ARG A 68 2.82 -18.28 -19.24
N ALA A 69 2.41 -17.60 -18.17
CA ALA A 69 3.23 -17.39 -16.98
C ALA A 69 3.52 -18.70 -16.21
N VAL A 70 2.51 -19.58 -16.09
CA VAL A 70 2.66 -20.85 -15.37
C VAL A 70 3.34 -21.95 -16.19
N ALA A 71 3.49 -21.77 -17.50
CA ALA A 71 4.21 -22.70 -18.36
C ALA A 71 5.66 -22.87 -17.90
N VAL A 72 6.16 -24.11 -17.94
CA VAL A 72 7.55 -24.45 -17.65
C VAL A 72 8.18 -24.90 -18.97
N PRO A 73 9.07 -24.10 -19.57
CA PRO A 73 9.74 -24.49 -20.81
C PRO A 73 10.65 -25.71 -20.60
N GLU A 74 10.70 -26.62 -21.57
CA GLU A 74 11.65 -27.74 -21.57
C GLU A 74 13.12 -27.27 -21.66
N ALA A 75 13.33 -26.11 -22.31
CA ALA A 75 14.60 -25.41 -22.37
C ALA A 75 14.40 -23.91 -22.06
N GLY A 76 15.18 -23.38 -21.11
CA GLY A 76 15.13 -21.98 -20.70
C GLY A 76 14.74 -21.79 -19.24
N ARG A 77 14.60 -20.53 -18.81
CA ARG A 77 14.13 -20.19 -17.47
C ARG A 77 12.62 -19.99 -17.48
N PRO A 78 11.87 -20.59 -16.53
CA PRO A 78 10.44 -20.32 -16.38
C PRO A 78 10.19 -18.83 -16.12
N ALA A 79 9.05 -18.32 -16.58
CA ALA A 79 8.67 -16.91 -16.36
C ALA A 79 8.54 -16.58 -14.87
N ILE A 80 7.94 -17.49 -14.10
CA ILE A 80 7.83 -17.40 -12.64
C ILE A 80 9.04 -18.07 -12.00
N SER A 81 9.80 -17.33 -11.19
CA SER A 81 10.96 -17.86 -10.46
C SER A 81 10.60 -18.54 -9.13
N TYR A 82 9.40 -18.30 -8.61
CA TYR A 82 8.97 -18.77 -7.30
C TYR A 82 7.81 -19.77 -7.41
N ASP A 83 8.02 -21.01 -6.98
CA ASP A 83 7.03 -22.07 -7.17
C ASP A 83 5.72 -21.82 -6.42
N TRP A 84 5.76 -21.25 -5.21
CA TRP A 84 4.55 -20.87 -4.46
C TRP A 84 3.66 -19.89 -5.25
N TYR A 85 4.25 -19.00 -6.04
CA TYR A 85 3.50 -18.03 -6.84
C TYR A 85 2.94 -18.69 -8.10
N ARG A 86 3.65 -19.69 -8.66
CA ARG A 86 3.13 -20.52 -9.74
C ARG A 86 1.91 -21.31 -9.28
N GLU A 87 2.00 -21.98 -8.14
CA GLU A 87 0.88 -22.73 -7.54
C GLU A 87 -0.32 -21.84 -7.29
N PHE A 88 -0.10 -20.62 -6.79
CA PHE A 88 -1.15 -19.61 -6.64
C PHE A 88 -1.83 -19.26 -7.98
N LEU A 89 -1.08 -19.00 -9.05
CA LEU A 89 -1.68 -18.72 -10.37
C LEU A 89 -2.40 -19.93 -10.97
N VAL A 90 -1.87 -21.15 -10.77
CA VAL A 90 -2.54 -22.39 -11.17
C VAL A 90 -3.87 -22.56 -10.43
N PHE A 91 -3.91 -22.27 -9.13
CA PHE A 91 -5.14 -22.26 -8.35
C PHE A 91 -6.16 -21.27 -8.92
N LEU A 92 -5.77 -20.03 -9.21
CA LEU A 92 -6.67 -19.04 -9.81
C LEU A 92 -7.18 -19.44 -11.20
N LEU A 93 -6.33 -20.09 -12.01
CA LEU A 93 -6.70 -20.63 -13.33
C LEU A 93 -7.74 -21.74 -13.20
N ASN A 94 -7.55 -22.68 -12.28
CA ASN A 94 -8.45 -23.83 -12.08
C ASN A 94 -9.84 -23.42 -11.56
N HIS A 95 -9.94 -22.23 -10.96
CA HIS A 95 -11.19 -21.67 -10.44
C HIS A 95 -11.80 -20.60 -11.36
N ASP A 96 -11.33 -20.46 -12.60
CA ASP A 96 -11.81 -19.48 -13.58
C ASP A 96 -11.85 -18.03 -13.04
N THR A 97 -10.95 -17.71 -12.11
CA THR A 97 -10.97 -16.42 -11.40
C THR A 97 -10.63 -15.25 -12.34
N TYR A 98 -9.96 -15.54 -13.46
CA TYR A 98 -9.60 -14.55 -14.48
C TYR A 98 -10.79 -13.75 -15.02
N VAL A 99 -12.02 -14.31 -15.01
CA VAL A 99 -13.22 -13.67 -15.56
C VAL A 99 -13.56 -12.35 -14.86
N TRP A 100 -13.53 -12.32 -13.52
CA TRP A 100 -13.80 -11.11 -12.74
C TRP A 100 -12.51 -10.39 -12.38
N PHE A 101 -11.41 -11.12 -12.19
CA PHE A 101 -10.12 -10.52 -11.81
C PHE A 101 -9.54 -9.64 -12.93
N ALA A 102 -9.77 -10.00 -14.21
CA ALA A 102 -9.36 -9.17 -15.34
C ALA A 102 -10.01 -7.78 -15.27
N LYS A 103 -11.32 -7.71 -14.96
CA LYS A 103 -12.05 -6.45 -14.80
C LYS A 103 -11.49 -5.64 -13.63
N LEU A 104 -11.22 -6.30 -12.50
CA LEU A 104 -10.63 -5.65 -11.33
C LEU A 104 -9.26 -5.06 -11.66
N VAL A 105 -8.40 -5.80 -12.36
CA VAL A 105 -7.09 -5.31 -12.78
C VAL A 105 -7.25 -4.13 -13.74
N ALA A 106 -8.03 -4.27 -14.82
CA ALA A 106 -8.22 -3.19 -15.81
C ALA A 106 -8.72 -1.88 -15.17
N VAL A 107 -9.77 -1.97 -14.35
CA VAL A 107 -10.32 -0.81 -13.63
C VAL A 107 -9.34 -0.30 -12.58
N GLY A 108 -8.64 -1.18 -11.88
CA GLY A 108 -7.63 -0.83 -10.87
C GLY A 108 -6.48 -0.03 -11.47
N GLU A 109 -5.95 -0.46 -12.62
CA GLU A 109 -4.91 0.27 -13.35
C GLU A 109 -5.37 1.66 -13.76
N PHE A 110 -6.57 1.75 -14.34
CA PHE A 110 -7.15 3.02 -14.75
C PHE A 110 -7.35 3.97 -13.57
N MET A 111 -7.89 3.46 -12.46
CA MET A 111 -8.14 4.25 -11.24
C MET A 111 -6.85 4.69 -10.56
N VAL A 112 -5.80 3.87 -10.56
CA VAL A 112 -4.47 4.27 -10.09
C VAL A 112 -3.91 5.38 -10.97
N GLY A 113 -4.00 5.23 -12.30
CA GLY A 113 -3.57 6.26 -13.24
C GLY A 113 -4.28 7.58 -13.02
N LEU A 114 -5.61 7.54 -12.88
CA LEU A 114 -6.45 8.71 -12.64
C LEU A 114 -6.13 9.37 -11.28
N GLY A 115 -6.03 8.57 -10.21
CA GLY A 115 -5.69 9.05 -8.86
C GLY A 115 -4.32 9.75 -8.84
N LEU A 116 -3.32 9.17 -9.51
CA LEU A 116 -2.01 9.78 -9.65
C LEU A 116 -2.07 11.06 -10.50
N LEU A 117 -2.71 11.07 -11.67
CA LEU A 117 -2.74 12.27 -12.51
C LEU A 117 -3.44 13.45 -11.83
N LEU A 118 -4.60 13.21 -11.23
CA LEU A 118 -5.35 14.21 -10.46
C LEU A 118 -4.65 14.62 -9.17
N GLY A 119 -3.72 13.79 -8.68
CA GLY A 119 -3.12 13.93 -7.36
C GLY A 119 -4.16 13.81 -6.27
N MET A 120 -5.05 12.83 -6.38
CA MET A 120 -6.10 12.52 -5.41
C MET A 120 -5.81 11.15 -4.79
N LEU A 121 -5.68 11.13 -3.47
CA LEU A 121 -5.25 9.97 -2.70
C LEU A 121 -3.90 9.41 -3.21
N THR A 122 -2.96 10.31 -3.51
CA THR A 122 -1.70 9.98 -4.23
C THR A 122 -0.94 8.83 -3.57
N GLY A 123 -0.84 8.81 -2.23
CA GLY A 123 -0.18 7.73 -1.49
C GLY A 123 -0.88 6.38 -1.65
N ILE A 124 -2.22 6.36 -1.64
CA ILE A 124 -3.03 5.14 -1.81
C ILE A 124 -2.94 4.64 -3.26
N ALA A 125 -3.06 5.55 -4.23
CA ALA A 125 -2.91 5.22 -5.65
C ALA A 125 -1.52 4.65 -5.94
N ALA A 126 -0.46 5.27 -5.39
CA ALA A 126 0.91 4.77 -5.50
C ALA A 126 1.07 3.38 -4.87
N PHE A 127 0.49 3.13 -3.69
CA PHE A 127 0.50 1.83 -3.04
C PHE A 127 -0.10 0.72 -3.93
N PHE A 128 -1.30 0.93 -4.46
CA PHE A 128 -1.93 -0.05 -5.34
C PHE A 128 -1.18 -0.22 -6.66
N GLY A 129 -0.63 0.86 -7.22
CA GLY A 129 0.25 0.77 -8.38
C GLY A 129 1.48 -0.10 -8.12
N VAL A 130 2.19 0.13 -7.01
CA VAL A 130 3.34 -0.69 -6.61
C VAL A 130 2.94 -2.15 -6.40
N LEU A 131 1.81 -2.40 -5.73
CA LEU A 131 1.31 -3.75 -5.46
C LEU A 131 1.04 -4.53 -6.76
N MET A 132 0.33 -3.90 -7.71
CA MET A 132 0.06 -4.51 -9.02
C MET A 132 1.35 -4.71 -9.82
N ASN A 133 2.25 -3.72 -9.82
CA ASN A 133 3.53 -3.80 -10.50
C ASN A 133 4.39 -4.97 -10.00
N TRP A 134 4.45 -5.16 -8.68
CA TRP A 134 5.10 -6.31 -8.08
C TRP A 134 4.44 -7.61 -8.57
N ASN A 135 3.12 -7.71 -8.53
CA ASN A 135 2.43 -8.91 -8.99
C ASN A 135 2.75 -9.26 -10.46
N PHE A 136 2.80 -8.25 -11.35
CA PHE A 136 3.21 -8.45 -12.74
C PHE A 136 4.65 -8.95 -12.88
N MET A 137 5.57 -8.42 -12.07
CA MET A 137 6.97 -8.87 -12.07
C MET A 137 7.10 -10.31 -11.57
N LEU A 138 6.33 -10.73 -10.56
CA LEU A 138 6.30 -12.13 -10.12
C LEU A 138 5.77 -13.08 -11.19
N ALA A 139 4.83 -12.61 -12.01
CA ALA A 139 4.31 -13.33 -13.17
C ALA A 139 5.29 -13.36 -14.36
N GLY A 140 6.47 -12.74 -14.24
CA GLY A 140 7.54 -12.80 -15.25
C GLY A 140 7.55 -11.66 -16.27
N THR A 141 6.83 -10.56 -16.02
CA THR A 141 6.87 -9.38 -16.91
C THR A 141 7.97 -8.40 -16.49
N ALA A 142 8.81 -7.98 -17.44
CA ALA A 142 10.03 -7.24 -17.12
C ALA A 142 10.22 -5.89 -17.83
N SER A 143 9.47 -5.55 -18.90
CA SER A 143 9.91 -4.47 -19.81
C SER A 143 9.99 -3.08 -19.15
N THR A 144 8.86 -2.47 -18.78
CA THR A 144 8.82 -1.13 -18.15
C THR A 144 8.49 -1.19 -16.66
N ASN A 145 8.10 -2.36 -16.17
CA ASN A 145 7.60 -2.57 -14.82
C ASN A 145 8.60 -2.18 -13.73
N PRO A 146 9.90 -2.54 -13.78
CA PRO A 146 10.84 -2.17 -12.73
C PRO A 146 10.95 -0.66 -12.52
N VAL A 147 10.92 0.13 -13.60
CA VAL A 147 10.99 1.60 -13.53
C VAL A 147 9.72 2.15 -12.87
N LEU A 148 8.54 1.69 -13.28
CA LEU A 148 7.27 2.10 -12.68
C LEU A 148 7.16 1.69 -11.21
N GLY A 149 7.68 0.52 -10.83
CA GLY A 149 7.72 0.05 -9.45
C GLY A 149 8.60 0.94 -8.56
N ILE A 150 9.82 1.28 -9.01
CA ILE A 150 10.74 2.16 -8.26
C ILE A 150 10.15 3.56 -8.10
N LEU A 151 9.63 4.14 -9.19
CA LEU A 151 9.01 5.47 -9.15
C LEU A 151 7.74 5.48 -8.29
N GLY A 152 6.93 4.41 -8.36
CA GLY A 152 5.75 4.21 -7.52
C GLY A 152 6.11 4.11 -6.03
N LEU A 153 7.17 3.39 -5.68
CA LEU A 153 7.68 3.32 -4.31
C LEU A 153 8.12 4.70 -3.82
N GLY A 154 8.81 5.46 -4.66
CA GLY A 154 9.17 6.85 -4.37
C GLY A 154 7.94 7.70 -4.06
N LEU A 155 6.90 7.63 -4.90
CA LEU A 155 5.62 8.34 -4.70
C LEU A 155 4.91 7.91 -3.41
N MET A 156 4.94 6.62 -3.08
CA MET A 156 4.35 6.08 -1.87
C MET A 156 5.05 6.62 -0.61
N VAL A 157 6.38 6.72 -0.61
CA VAL A 157 7.14 7.33 0.49
C VAL A 157 6.94 8.84 0.54
N ALA A 158 6.87 9.50 -0.62
CA ALA A 158 6.68 10.95 -0.76
C ALA A 158 5.24 11.42 -0.68
N TRP A 159 4.30 10.56 -0.26
CA TRP A 159 2.86 10.82 -0.29
C TRP A 159 2.44 12.18 0.32
N LYS A 160 3.15 12.65 1.35
CA LYS A 160 2.89 13.92 2.04
C LYS A 160 3.00 15.13 1.11
N ILE A 161 3.91 15.08 0.15
CA ILE A 161 4.19 16.22 -0.76
C ILE A 161 3.88 15.91 -2.22
N ALA A 162 3.81 14.63 -2.62
CA ALA A 162 3.53 14.21 -3.99
C ALA A 162 2.14 14.65 -4.48
N GLY A 163 1.18 14.82 -3.55
CA GLY A 163 -0.16 15.35 -3.82
C GLY A 163 -0.27 16.88 -3.80
N TRP A 164 0.81 17.61 -3.46
CA TRP A 164 0.73 19.07 -3.22
C TRP A 164 0.28 19.87 -4.45
N TRP A 165 0.72 19.46 -5.64
CA TRP A 165 0.25 19.98 -6.92
C TRP A 165 -0.86 19.07 -7.45
N GLY A 166 -1.97 18.98 -6.72
CA GLY A 166 -3.09 18.09 -7.03
C GLY A 166 -4.27 18.31 -6.10
N LEU A 167 -5.30 17.46 -6.23
CA LEU A 167 -6.51 17.53 -5.40
C LEU A 167 -6.23 17.23 -3.91
N ASP A 168 -5.17 16.51 -3.60
CA ASP A 168 -4.71 16.22 -2.24
C ASP A 168 -4.37 17.49 -1.44
N ARG A 169 -4.02 18.59 -2.12
CA ARG A 169 -3.86 19.89 -1.46
C ARG A 169 -5.13 20.37 -0.76
N VAL A 170 -6.29 20.06 -1.34
CA VAL A 170 -7.61 20.44 -0.80
C VAL A 170 -8.20 19.30 0.02
N ALA A 171 -8.03 18.06 -0.43
CA ALA A 171 -8.60 16.88 0.22
C ALA A 171 -7.89 16.52 1.54
N MET A 172 -6.55 16.57 1.61
CA MET A 172 -5.83 16.12 2.81
C MET A 172 -6.06 17.01 4.05
N PRO A 173 -6.17 18.35 3.96
CA PRO A 173 -6.54 19.16 5.13
C PRO A 173 -7.96 18.84 5.65
N LEU A 174 -8.85 18.34 4.80
CA LEU A 174 -10.24 18.02 5.15
C LEU A 174 -10.41 16.60 5.71
N VAL A 175 -9.74 15.63 5.08
CA VAL A 175 -9.82 14.20 5.42
C VAL A 175 -8.83 13.84 6.54
N GLY A 176 -7.66 14.48 6.55
CA GLY A 176 -6.55 14.16 7.44
C GLY A 176 -5.81 12.88 7.06
N ALA A 177 -4.85 12.48 7.90
CA ALA A 177 -4.16 11.20 7.80
C ALA A 177 -4.88 10.13 8.65
N PRO A 178 -4.69 8.82 8.40
CA PRO A 178 -5.32 7.77 9.21
C PRO A 178 -5.09 7.89 10.72
N TRP A 179 -3.95 8.46 11.13
CA TRP A 179 -3.57 8.72 12.52
C TRP A 179 -3.89 10.14 13.00
N GLN A 180 -4.31 11.05 12.12
CA GLN A 180 -4.68 12.43 12.41
C GLN A 180 -5.89 12.79 11.56
N ARG A 181 -7.09 12.47 12.07
CA ARG A 181 -8.35 12.71 11.36
C ARG A 181 -8.50 14.20 11.06
N GLY A 182 -9.01 14.51 9.87
CA GLY A 182 -9.33 15.87 9.47
C GLY A 182 -10.68 16.33 10.01
N PRO A 183 -11.01 17.63 9.83
CA PRO A 183 -12.22 18.24 10.36
C PRO A 183 -13.52 17.55 9.91
N VAL A 184 -13.54 16.97 8.69
CA VAL A 184 -14.72 16.27 8.15
C VAL A 184 -15.07 15.02 8.95
N PHE A 185 -14.08 14.41 9.62
CA PHE A 185 -14.25 13.26 10.51
C PHE A 185 -14.16 13.65 12.00
N GLY A 186 -14.32 14.94 12.31
CA GLY A 186 -14.32 15.47 13.68
C GLY A 186 -12.94 15.64 14.32
N GLY A 187 -11.88 15.81 13.52
CA GLY A 187 -10.52 16.07 14.03
C GLY A 187 -10.23 17.54 14.32
N ASP A 188 -9.56 17.81 15.44
CA ASP A 188 -9.16 19.16 15.86
C ASP A 188 -8.04 19.72 14.96
N SER A 189 -8.26 20.91 14.39
CA SER A 189 -7.40 21.54 13.38
C SER A 189 -6.20 22.32 13.96
N GLY A 190 -5.88 22.19 15.25
CA GLY A 190 -5.13 23.24 15.95
C GLY A 190 -4.05 22.86 16.97
N SER A 191 -3.80 21.59 17.29
CA SER A 191 -2.76 21.25 18.27
C SER A 191 -1.93 20.05 17.83
N ALA A 192 -0.61 20.22 17.78
CA ALA A 192 0.29 19.08 17.78
C ALA A 192 -0.06 18.24 19.02
N PRO A 193 -0.27 16.91 18.90
CA PRO A 193 -0.62 16.10 20.06
C PRO A 193 0.49 16.24 21.10
N GLU A 194 0.15 16.81 22.25
CA GLU A 194 1.04 16.83 23.41
C GLU A 194 1.16 15.36 23.87
N LEU A 195 2.36 14.80 23.73
CA LEU A 195 2.62 13.42 24.17
C LEU A 195 2.33 13.34 25.67
N ASP A 196 1.36 12.52 26.06
CA ASP A 196 1.10 12.21 27.46
C ASP A 196 2.40 11.71 28.11
N PRO A 197 2.96 12.39 29.12
CA PRO A 197 4.21 11.99 29.77
C PRO A 197 4.17 10.60 30.40
N SER A 198 2.99 10.03 30.61
CA SER A 198 2.80 8.66 31.11
C SER A 198 2.97 7.57 30.04
N TYR A 199 3.02 7.93 28.75
CA TYR A 199 3.30 6.99 27.66
C TYR A 199 4.80 6.63 27.61
N SER A 200 5.11 5.43 28.10
CA SER A 200 6.45 4.84 28.01
C SER A 200 6.62 4.05 26.70
N TRP A 201 7.85 3.98 26.19
CA TRP A 201 8.24 3.09 25.08
C TRP A 201 7.81 1.63 25.28
N ALA A 202 7.67 1.19 26.53
CA ALA A 202 7.15 -0.12 26.90
C ALA A 202 5.70 -0.34 26.45
N HIS A 203 4.82 0.68 26.58
CA HIS A 203 3.42 0.58 26.15
C HIS A 203 3.30 0.57 24.62
N LEU A 204 4.12 1.36 23.92
CA LEU A 204 4.21 1.31 22.45
C LEU A 204 4.67 -0.06 21.97
N ALA A 205 5.73 -0.61 22.56
CA ALA A 205 6.24 -1.93 22.23
C ALA A 205 5.19 -3.03 22.46
N GLU A 206 4.43 -2.94 23.55
CA GLU A 206 3.35 -3.89 23.87
C GLU A 206 2.18 -3.80 22.88
N GLN A 207 1.80 -2.59 22.45
CA GLN A 207 0.77 -2.40 21.43
C GLN A 207 1.22 -2.98 20.08
N TRP A 208 2.44 -2.69 19.65
CA TRP A 208 3.00 -3.26 18.42
C TRP A 208 3.14 -4.77 18.49
N ALA A 209 3.53 -5.34 19.64
CA ALA A 209 3.55 -6.79 19.83
C ALA A 209 2.16 -7.41 19.63
N ARG A 210 1.10 -6.80 20.16
CA ARG A 210 -0.29 -7.29 20.00
C ARG A 210 -0.78 -7.19 18.55
N VAL A 211 -0.43 -6.12 17.84
CA VAL A 211 -0.73 -5.96 16.41
C VAL A 211 0.01 -7.01 15.59
N LEU A 212 1.30 -7.23 15.84
CA LEU A 212 2.09 -8.24 15.14
C LEU A 212 1.58 -9.66 15.42
N ILE A 213 1.17 -9.95 16.65
CA ILE A 213 0.52 -11.22 17.01
C ILE A 213 -0.81 -11.37 16.25
N GLY A 214 -1.65 -10.34 16.23
CA GLY A 214 -2.92 -10.38 15.49
C GLY A 214 -2.73 -10.59 13.98
N VAL A 215 -1.76 -9.89 13.39
CA VAL A 215 -1.39 -10.07 11.98
C VAL A 215 -0.83 -11.47 11.73
N GLY A 216 0.05 -11.97 12.59
CA GLY A 216 0.60 -13.32 12.50
C GLY A 216 -0.47 -14.42 12.58
N VAL A 217 -1.43 -14.27 13.50
CA VAL A 217 -2.57 -15.19 13.64
C VAL A 217 -3.49 -15.14 12.41
N ALA A 218 -3.72 -13.95 11.84
CA ALA A 218 -4.49 -13.81 10.61
C ALA A 218 -3.79 -14.47 9.41
N LEU A 219 -2.47 -14.31 9.29
CA LEU A 219 -1.68 -14.95 8.25
C LEU A 219 -1.68 -16.47 8.39
N TYR A 220 -1.47 -16.99 9.60
CA TYR A 220 -1.59 -18.43 9.89
C TYR A 220 -2.98 -18.97 9.49
N ALA A 221 -4.05 -18.25 9.86
CA ALA A 221 -5.42 -18.66 9.52
C ALA A 221 -5.69 -18.64 8.00
N LEU A 222 -5.05 -17.75 7.24
CA LEU A 222 -5.17 -17.71 5.79
C LEU A 222 -4.41 -18.84 5.10
N ILE A 223 -3.32 -19.31 5.70
CA ILE A 223 -2.44 -20.33 5.12
C ILE A 223 -2.91 -21.74 5.50
N ASP A 224 -3.24 -21.97 6.77
CA ASP A 224 -3.38 -23.32 7.33
C ASP A 224 -4.83 -23.70 7.73
N LEU A 225 -5.77 -22.74 7.74
CA LEU A 225 -7.16 -23.00 8.15
C LEU A 225 -8.15 -22.83 6.99
N THR A 226 -9.25 -23.60 7.02
CA THR A 226 -10.36 -23.51 6.06
C THR A 226 -11.73 -23.53 6.75
N GLY A 227 -12.77 -23.07 6.06
CA GLY A 227 -14.16 -23.16 6.54
C GLY A 227 -14.48 -22.24 7.73
N ALA A 228 -15.42 -22.65 8.58
CA ALA A 228 -15.94 -21.81 9.67
C ALA A 228 -14.85 -21.43 10.71
N VAL A 229 -13.85 -22.29 10.92
CA VAL A 229 -12.75 -22.05 11.87
C VAL A 229 -11.86 -20.91 11.38
N GLN A 230 -11.57 -20.85 10.08
CA GLN A 230 -10.82 -19.76 9.48
C GLN A 230 -11.50 -18.41 9.70
N ILE A 231 -12.82 -18.34 9.47
CA ILE A 231 -13.60 -17.11 9.64
C ILE A 231 -13.56 -16.65 11.10
N VAL A 232 -13.75 -17.55 12.07
CA VAL A 232 -13.72 -17.21 13.50
C VAL A 232 -12.34 -16.69 13.92
N VAL A 233 -11.25 -17.33 13.46
CA VAL A 233 -9.89 -16.91 13.80
C VAL A 233 -9.53 -15.58 13.15
N LEU A 234 -9.98 -15.33 11.91
CA LEU A 234 -9.80 -14.05 11.24
C LEU A 234 -10.59 -12.92 11.91
N LEU A 235 -11.82 -13.20 12.36
CA LEU A 235 -12.60 -12.23 13.13
C LEU A 235 -11.96 -11.94 14.48
N ALA A 236 -11.45 -12.95 15.19
CA ALA A 236 -10.75 -12.76 16.46
C ALA A 236 -9.44 -11.96 16.29
N ALA A 237 -8.66 -12.26 15.26
CA ALA A 237 -7.46 -11.51 14.90
C ALA A 237 -7.80 -10.07 14.49
N GLY A 238 -8.85 -9.88 13.69
CA GLY A 238 -9.37 -8.56 13.30
C GLY A 238 -9.84 -7.75 14.50
N VAL A 239 -10.55 -8.36 15.45
CA VAL A 239 -10.95 -7.72 16.71
C VAL A 239 -9.73 -7.36 17.56
N LEU A 240 -8.74 -8.26 17.69
CA LEU A 240 -7.51 -7.97 18.42
C LEU A 240 -6.80 -6.75 17.82
N VAL A 241 -6.61 -6.73 16.50
CA VAL A 241 -5.98 -5.61 15.78
C VAL A 241 -6.85 -4.34 15.84
N ALA A 242 -8.17 -4.44 15.76
CA ALA A 242 -9.05 -3.27 15.83
C ALA A 242 -9.11 -2.66 17.24
N VAL A 243 -9.13 -3.50 18.27
CA VAL A 243 -9.15 -3.10 19.68
C VAL A 243 -7.79 -2.52 20.11
N THR A 244 -6.68 -3.02 19.54
CA THR A 244 -5.33 -2.61 19.94
C THR A 244 -4.66 -1.61 19.00
N GLY A 245 -5.03 -1.58 17.72
CA GLY A 245 -4.21 -0.99 16.66
C GLY A 245 -4.72 0.32 16.05
N LEU A 246 -5.94 0.79 16.33
CA LEU A 246 -6.47 1.96 15.60
C LEU A 246 -7.19 3.03 16.44
N ASN A 247 -7.44 2.82 17.74
CA ASN A 247 -8.27 3.75 18.54
C ASN A 247 -7.60 4.32 19.81
N ARG A 248 -6.30 4.10 20.02
CA ARG A 248 -5.57 4.69 21.17
C ARG A 248 -4.18 5.21 20.79
N PHE A 249 -4.12 6.00 19.71
CA PHE A 249 -3.09 7.03 19.66
C PHE A 249 -3.40 8.08 20.74
N PRO A 250 -2.38 8.75 21.34
CA PRO A 250 -2.57 9.63 22.47
C PRO A 250 -3.30 10.89 22.02
N LEU A 251 -4.64 10.87 22.05
CA LEU A 251 -5.45 12.07 21.97
C LEU A 251 -6.17 12.17 23.31
N ILE A 252 -5.62 13.06 24.15
CA ILE A 252 -5.99 13.27 25.54
C ILE A 252 -7.41 13.84 25.62
N ARG A 253 -8.17 13.33 26.60
CA ARG A 253 -9.37 13.98 27.17
C ARG A 253 -9.12 15.46 27.39
N GLY A 254 -9.91 16.32 26.76
CA GLY A 254 -9.95 17.74 27.10
C GLY A 254 -10.08 17.92 28.61
N ARG A 255 -9.18 18.73 29.19
CA ARG A 255 -9.35 19.25 30.55
C ARG A 255 -10.65 20.06 30.55
N ARG A 256 -11.62 19.64 31.38
CA ARG A 256 -12.63 20.55 31.91
C ARG A 256 -11.98 21.43 32.97
#